data_AF-A0A6C0KA98-F1
#
_entry.id   AF-A0A6C0KA98-F1
#
_cell.length_a   1.000
_cell.length_b   1.000
_cell.length_c   1.000
_cell.angle_alpha   90.00
_cell.angle_beta   90.00
_cell.angle_gamma   90.00
#
_symmetry.space_group_name_H-M   'P 1'
#
loop_
_entity.id
_entity.type
_entity.pdbx_description
1 polymer ?
#
loop_
_entity_poly.entity_id
_entity_poly.type
_entity_poly.pdbx_seq_one_letter_code
_entity_poly.pdbx_strand_id
1 'polypeptide(L)'
;MSELAEYNSSLIEGEKKLETNEFFQDLCGLMENDQFKRFLDKHMSSWLDIKCSVTYMHLYKQFKERYAELNEGELDNRLAVYLLSKIMRDKNLRPWSINMVDKMLENKKVDFFKEFESIMKHDNDMKLLRE
;
A
#
# COMPACT_ATOMS: atom_id res chain seq x y z
N MET A 1 -38.76 -13.06 -18.43
CA MET A 1 -38.37 -13.76 -17.20
C MET A 1 -38.90 -12.96 -16.02
N SER A 2 -39.27 -13.59 -14.91
CA SER A 2 -39.63 -12.83 -13.70
C SER A 2 -38.37 -12.23 -13.07
N GLU A 3 -38.49 -11.07 -12.43
CA GLU A 3 -37.39 -10.39 -11.72
C GLU A 3 -36.69 -11.32 -10.71
N LEU A 4 -37.45 -12.22 -10.08
CA LEU A 4 -36.92 -13.24 -9.16
C LEU A 4 -36.01 -14.27 -9.87
N ALA A 5 -36.36 -14.67 -11.10
CA ALA A 5 -35.53 -15.60 -11.86
C ALA A 5 -34.21 -14.95 -12.29
N GLU A 6 -34.25 -13.66 -12.65
CA GLU A 6 -33.06 -12.88 -12.98
C GLU A 6 -32.14 -12.70 -11.76
N TYR A 7 -32.69 -12.28 -10.62
CA TYR A 7 -31.96 -12.17 -9.35
C TYR A 7 -31.23 -13.46 -8.97
N ASN A 8 -31.94 -14.60 -8.99
CA ASN A 8 -31.35 -15.90 -8.66
C ASN A 8 -30.24 -16.30 -9.65
N SER A 9 -30.42 -15.99 -10.93
CA SER A 9 -29.38 -16.27 -11.94
C SER A 9 -28.11 -15.43 -11.69
N SER A 10 -28.27 -14.18 -11.27
CA SER A 10 -27.15 -13.30 -10.92
C SER A 10 -26.40 -13.78 -9.68
N LEU A 11 -27.10 -14.33 -8.67
CA LEU A 11 -26.46 -14.91 -7.49
C LEU A 11 -25.56 -16.09 -7.86
N ILE A 12 -26.05 -17.00 -8.70
CA ILE A 12 -25.27 -18.17 -9.17
C ILE A 12 -24.05 -17.72 -9.98
N GLU A 13 -24.19 -16.69 -10.82
CA GLU A 13 -23.05 -16.14 -11.55
C GLU A 13 -22.02 -15.51 -10.60
N GLY A 14 -22.48 -14.76 -9.59
CA GLY A 14 -21.64 -14.16 -8.56
C GLY A 14 -20.86 -15.20 -7.76
N GLU A 15 -21.53 -16.27 -7.32
CA GLU A 15 -20.90 -17.39 -6.61
C GLU A 15 -19.79 -18.04 -7.44
N LYS A 16 -20.06 -18.35 -8.71
CA LYS A 16 -19.04 -18.88 -9.62
C LYS A 16 -17.83 -17.96 -9.77
N LYS A 17 -18.03 -16.63 -9.83
CA LYS A 17 -16.92 -15.67 -9.89
C LYS A 17 -16.14 -15.65 -8.59
N LEU A 18 -16.81 -15.67 -7.45
CA LEU A 18 -16.15 -15.74 -6.15
C LEU A 18 -15.37 -17.04 -5.97
N GLU A 19 -15.80 -18.17 -6.52
CA GLU A 19 -15.05 -19.43 -6.45
C GLU A 19 -13.81 -19.46 -7.36
N THR A 20 -13.82 -18.71 -8.46
CA THR A 20 -12.83 -18.87 -9.54
C THR A 20 -11.91 -17.66 -9.75
N ASN A 21 -12.22 -16.51 -9.16
CA ASN A 21 -11.49 -15.27 -9.38
C ASN A 21 -10.87 -14.76 -8.06
N GLU A 22 -9.55 -14.94 -7.93
CA GLU A 22 -8.76 -14.54 -6.76
C GLU A 22 -8.92 -13.05 -6.42
N PHE A 23 -8.98 -12.17 -7.43
CA PHE A 23 -9.19 -10.74 -7.18
C PHE A 23 -10.51 -10.46 -6.47
N PHE A 24 -11.61 -11.11 -6.88
CA PHE A 24 -12.90 -10.92 -6.21
C PHE A 24 -12.93 -11.54 -4.80
N GLN A 25 -12.22 -12.65 -4.60
CA GLN A 25 -12.04 -13.25 -3.26
C GLN A 25 -11.34 -12.27 -2.32
N ASP A 26 -10.19 -11.74 -2.75
CA ASP A 26 -9.40 -10.78 -1.98
C ASP A 26 -10.20 -9.49 -1.72
N LEU A 27 -10.89 -8.98 -2.75
CA LEU A 27 -11.69 -7.77 -2.63
C LEU A 27 -12.80 -7.96 -1.60
N CYS A 28 -13.59 -9.04 -1.68
CA CYS A 28 -14.65 -9.31 -0.72
C CYS A 28 -14.08 -9.49 0.70
N GLY A 29 -13.00 -10.28 0.86
CA GLY A 29 -12.37 -10.48 2.15
C GLY A 29 -11.83 -9.18 2.78
N LEU A 30 -11.20 -8.31 1.98
CA LEU A 30 -10.74 -6.99 2.44
C LEU A 30 -11.92 -6.10 2.84
N MET A 31 -12.98 -6.07 2.02
CA MET A 31 -14.16 -5.24 2.28
C MET A 31 -15.00 -5.74 3.46
N GLU A 32 -14.87 -7.01 3.85
CA GLU A 32 -15.49 -7.54 5.07
C GLU A 32 -14.67 -7.20 6.32
N ASN A 33 -13.37 -6.92 6.21
CA ASN A 33 -12.51 -6.56 7.32
C ASN A 33 -12.88 -5.19 7.92
N ASP A 34 -13.30 -5.16 9.19
CA ASP A 34 -13.73 -3.94 9.87
C ASP A 34 -12.64 -2.86 10.01
N GLN A 35 -11.38 -3.26 10.15
CA GLN A 35 -10.29 -2.30 10.21
C GLN A 35 -10.06 -1.64 8.86
N PHE A 36 -10.09 -2.42 7.78
CA PHE A 36 -9.95 -1.90 6.42
C PHE A 36 -11.13 -0.99 6.04
N LYS A 37 -12.38 -1.39 6.32
CA LYS A 37 -13.56 -0.53 6.13
C LYS A 37 -13.39 0.84 6.81
N ARG A 38 -13.04 0.84 8.10
CA ARG A 38 -12.78 2.10 8.84
C ARG A 38 -11.63 2.91 8.25
N PHE A 39 -10.59 2.25 7.72
CA PHE A 39 -9.46 2.92 7.10
C PHE A 39 -9.88 3.56 5.77
N LEU A 40 -10.57 2.81 4.91
CA LEU A 40 -11.10 3.25 3.62
C LEU A 40 -11.99 4.48 3.81
N ASP A 41 -12.97 4.39 4.71
CA ASP A 41 -13.92 5.47 4.98
C ASP A 41 -13.24 6.77 5.46
N LYS A 42 -12.16 6.67 6.24
CA LYS A 42 -11.48 7.82 6.85
C LYS A 42 -10.35 8.41 6.02
N HIS A 43 -9.66 7.58 5.23
CA HIS A 43 -8.37 7.93 4.63
C HIS A 43 -8.34 7.74 3.11
N MET A 44 -9.46 7.35 2.49
CA MET A 44 -9.59 7.14 1.05
C MET A 44 -10.88 7.75 0.50
N SER A 45 -11.35 8.87 1.08
CA SER A 45 -12.59 9.56 0.71
C SER A 45 -12.54 10.36 -0.60
N SER A 46 -11.35 10.59 -1.14
CA SER A 46 -11.15 11.29 -2.41
C SER A 46 -10.02 10.64 -3.19
N TRP A 47 -9.92 10.93 -4.50
CA TRP A 47 -8.84 10.41 -5.33
C TRP A 47 -7.45 10.82 -4.82
N LEU A 48 -7.31 12.02 -4.27
CA LEU A 48 -6.06 12.49 -3.67
C LEU A 48 -5.73 11.70 -2.39
N ASP A 49 -6.74 11.43 -1.55
CA ASP A 49 -6.56 10.66 -0.32
C ASP A 49 -6.22 9.19 -0.63
N ILE A 50 -6.88 8.61 -1.63
CA ILE A 50 -6.57 7.27 -2.15
C ILE A 50 -5.11 7.21 -2.59
N LYS A 51 -4.68 8.14 -3.44
CA LYS A 51 -3.28 8.20 -3.90
C LYS A 51 -2.32 8.29 -2.73
N CYS A 52 -2.53 9.23 -1.81
CA CYS A 52 -1.67 9.38 -0.63
C CYS A 52 -1.62 8.09 0.19
N SER A 53 -2.77 7.49 0.51
CA SER A 53 -2.85 6.26 1.31
C SER A 53 -2.15 5.09 0.64
N VAL A 54 -2.37 4.89 -0.67
CA VAL A 54 -1.71 3.86 -1.47
C VAL A 54 -0.20 4.08 -1.55
N THR A 55 0.26 5.34 -1.70
CA THR A 55 1.70 5.68 -1.61
C THR A 55 2.29 5.19 -0.31
N TYR A 56 1.67 5.48 0.85
CA TYR A 56 2.23 5.05 2.14
C TYR A 56 2.12 3.55 2.39
N MET A 57 1.10 2.87 1.84
CA MET A 57 1.02 1.41 1.86
C MET A 57 2.19 0.79 1.07
N HIS A 58 2.51 1.33 -0.11
CA HIS A 58 3.68 0.90 -0.89
C HIS A 58 4.99 1.14 -0.14
N LEU A 59 5.17 2.34 0.42
CA LEU A 59 6.36 2.66 1.21
C LEU A 59 6.54 1.74 2.41
N TYR A 60 5.45 1.45 3.14
CA TYR A 60 5.47 0.53 4.27
C TYR A 60 5.93 -0.87 3.86
N LYS A 61 5.34 -1.41 2.78
CA LYS A 61 5.73 -2.71 2.21
C LYS A 61 7.21 -2.72 1.84
N GLN A 62 7.66 -1.71 1.12
CA GLN A 62 9.04 -1.55 0.68
C GLN A 62 10.01 -1.51 1.88
N PHE A 63 9.68 -0.78 2.95
CA PHE A 63 10.53 -0.76 4.16
C PHE A 63 10.66 -2.14 4.81
N LYS A 64 9.56 -2.89 4.90
CA LYS A 64 9.59 -4.26 5.42
C LYS A 64 10.44 -5.18 4.56
N GLU A 65 10.25 -5.15 3.24
CA GLU A 65 11.02 -5.97 2.29
C GLU A 65 12.51 -5.66 2.38
N ARG A 66 12.89 -4.39 2.33
CA ARG A 66 14.30 -3.97 2.39
C ARG A 66 14.96 -4.31 3.72
N TYR A 67 14.23 -4.18 4.83
CA TYR A 67 14.77 -4.55 6.14
C TYR A 67 15.03 -6.05 6.24
N ALA A 68 14.10 -6.88 5.74
CA ALA A 68 14.25 -8.34 5.74
C ALA A 68 15.39 -8.83 4.82
N GLU A 69 15.71 -8.09 3.75
CA GLU A 69 16.90 -8.37 2.92
C GLU A 69 18.22 -8.10 3.63
N LEU A 70 18.23 -7.19 4.59
CA LEU A 70 19.44 -6.68 5.24
C LEU A 70 19.69 -7.27 6.63
N ASN A 71 18.64 -7.78 7.28
CA ASN A 71 18.66 -8.19 8.68
C ASN A 71 17.92 -9.52 8.86
N GLU A 72 18.27 -10.27 9.90
CA GLU A 72 17.52 -11.47 10.30
C GLU A 72 16.28 -11.07 11.11
N GLY A 73 15.18 -10.74 10.44
CA GLY A 73 13.91 -10.47 11.11
C GLY A 73 12.97 -9.53 10.37
N GLU A 74 11.86 -9.17 11.03
CA GLU A 74 10.90 -8.20 10.52
C GLU A 74 11.18 -6.79 11.05
N LEU A 75 10.93 -5.79 10.20
CA LEU A 75 10.93 -4.40 10.62
C LEU A 75 9.84 -4.15 11.66
N ASP A 76 10.24 -3.64 12.83
CA ASP A 76 9.31 -3.22 13.89
C ASP A 76 8.37 -2.12 13.38
N ASN A 77 7.07 -2.29 13.63
CA ASN A 77 6.04 -1.34 13.17
C ASN A 77 6.28 0.10 13.65
N ARG A 78 6.87 0.28 14.85
CA ARG A 78 7.19 1.61 15.39
C ARG A 78 8.25 2.30 14.54
N LEU A 79 9.23 1.54 14.04
CA LEU A 79 10.26 2.08 13.18
C LEU A 79 9.71 2.37 11.77
N ALA A 80 8.88 1.49 11.22
CA ALA A 80 8.20 1.75 9.95
C ALA A 80 7.33 3.03 10.02
N VAL A 81 6.58 3.21 11.11
CA VAL A 81 5.78 4.42 11.35
C VAL A 81 6.66 5.66 11.51
N TYR A 82 7.79 5.56 12.21
CA TYR A 82 8.75 6.67 12.33
C TYR A 82 9.25 7.14 10.95
N LEU A 83 9.70 6.21 10.10
CA LEU A 83 10.19 6.51 8.75
C LEU A 83 9.11 7.14 7.87
N LEU A 84 7.90 6.56 7.87
CA LEU A 84 6.76 7.13 7.15
C LEU A 84 6.42 8.54 7.64
N SER A 85 6.43 8.77 8.95
CA SER A 85 6.11 10.08 9.52
C SER A 85 7.11 11.16 9.11
N LYS A 86 8.40 10.81 8.94
CA LYS A 86 9.41 11.73 8.42
C LYS A 86 9.14 12.10 6.97
N ILE A 87 8.86 11.12 6.11
CA ILE A 87 8.50 11.35 4.70
C ILE A 87 7.26 12.26 4.61
N MET A 88 6.22 11.96 5.40
CA MET A 88 4.97 12.73 5.42
C MET A 88 5.15 14.20 5.81
N ARG A 89 6.03 14.48 6.77
CA ARG A 89 6.22 15.81 7.35
C ARG A 89 7.22 16.66 6.58
N ASP A 90 8.13 16.03 5.86
CA ASP A 90 9.13 16.75 5.08
C ASP A 90 8.53 17.29 3.76
N LYS A 91 8.65 18.60 3.58
CA LYS A 91 8.08 19.35 2.45
C LYS A 91 8.67 18.95 1.08
N ASN A 92 9.84 18.32 1.06
CA ASN A 92 10.51 17.85 -0.15
C ASN A 92 10.27 16.35 -0.36
N LEU A 93 10.36 15.53 0.72
CA LEU A 93 10.16 14.08 0.63
C LEU A 93 8.71 13.71 0.34
N ARG A 94 7.74 14.46 0.85
CA ARG A 94 6.32 14.16 0.60
C ARG A 94 5.96 14.25 -0.90
N PRO A 95 6.19 15.36 -1.62
CA PRO A 95 5.95 15.41 -3.07
C PRO A 95 6.82 14.42 -3.85
N TRP A 96 8.08 14.25 -3.44
CA TRP A 96 8.98 13.31 -4.11
C TRP A 96 8.49 11.86 -4.00
N SER A 97 8.06 11.41 -2.82
CA SER A 97 7.61 10.03 -2.58
C SER A 97 6.34 9.68 -3.35
N ILE A 98 5.38 10.62 -3.46
CA ILE A 98 4.18 10.44 -4.29
C ILE A 98 4.58 10.25 -5.76
N ASN A 99 5.40 11.16 -6.30
CA ASN A 99 5.88 11.06 -7.68
C ASN A 99 6.69 9.78 -7.94
N MET A 100 7.45 9.33 -6.93
CA MET A 100 8.27 8.14 -7.02
C MET A 100 7.41 6.87 -7.08
N VAL A 101 6.40 6.76 -6.23
CA VAL A 101 5.46 5.63 -6.29
C VAL A 101 4.68 5.63 -7.59
N ASP A 102 4.23 6.80 -8.07
CA ASP A 102 3.58 6.91 -9.40
C ASP A 102 4.50 6.34 -10.50
N LYS A 103 5.78 6.73 -10.52
CA LYS A 103 6.77 6.20 -11.47
C LYS A 103 7.01 4.70 -11.33
N MET A 104 7.02 4.15 -10.11
CA MET A 104 7.20 2.71 -9.89
C MET A 104 6.01 1.92 -10.43
N LEU A 105 4.79 2.44 -10.24
CA LEU A 105 3.56 1.83 -10.74
C LEU A 105 3.46 1.91 -12.27
N GLU A 106 3.92 3.01 -12.86
CA GLU A 106 4.00 3.19 -14.31
C GLU A 106 5.16 2.41 -14.95
N ASN A 107 6.27 2.24 -14.23
CA ASN A 107 7.53 1.74 -14.79
C ASN A 107 8.31 0.90 -13.77
N LYS A 108 8.28 -0.44 -13.93
CA LYS A 108 8.86 -1.44 -13.00
C LYS A 108 10.38 -1.37 -12.78
N LYS A 109 11.11 -0.45 -13.43
CA LYS A 109 12.58 -0.35 -13.36
C LYS A 109 13.10 0.66 -12.34
N VAL A 110 12.21 1.34 -11.62
CA VAL A 110 12.60 2.38 -10.67
C VAL A 110 12.82 1.77 -9.29
N ASP A 111 14.04 1.91 -8.75
CA ASP A 111 14.43 1.42 -7.42
C ASP A 111 14.19 2.51 -6.37
N PHE A 112 13.10 2.37 -5.61
CA PHE A 112 12.71 3.28 -4.53
C PHE A 112 13.86 3.56 -3.58
N PHE A 113 14.53 2.51 -3.10
CA PHE A 113 15.52 2.63 -2.03
C PHE A 113 16.80 3.28 -2.52
N LYS A 114 17.22 3.01 -3.75
CA LYS A 114 18.41 3.69 -4.30
C LYS A 114 18.22 5.20 -4.37
N GLU A 115 17.06 5.66 -4.81
CA GLU A 115 16.76 7.10 -4.84
C GLU A 115 16.50 7.66 -3.43
N PHE A 116 15.76 6.93 -2.59
CA PHE A 116 15.49 7.30 -1.20
C PHE A 116 16.79 7.45 -0.39
N GLU A 117 17.70 6.48 -0.47
CA GLU A 117 19.03 6.52 0.13
C GLU A 117 19.81 7.74 -0.37
N SER A 118 19.71 8.09 -1.66
CA SER A 118 20.41 9.25 -2.20
C SER A 118 19.95 10.57 -1.60
N ILE A 119 18.67 10.69 -1.27
CA ILE A 119 18.08 11.89 -0.64
C ILE A 119 18.34 11.90 0.87
N MET A 120 18.29 10.73 1.50
CA MET A 120 18.52 10.55 2.93
C MET A 120 20.01 10.50 3.31
N LYS A 121 20.96 10.49 2.36
CA LYS A 121 22.42 10.53 2.63
C LYS A 121 22.89 11.75 3.43
N HIS A 122 22.03 12.74 3.63
CA HIS A 122 22.28 13.89 4.50
C HIS A 122 21.76 13.71 5.94
N ASP A 123 21.04 12.63 6.24
CA ASP A 123 20.41 12.33 7.53
C ASP A 123 20.92 10.97 8.04
N ASN A 124 21.40 10.89 9.29
CA ASN A 124 22.01 9.67 9.88
C ASN A 124 21.00 8.49 10.04
N ASP A 125 19.73 8.70 9.70
CA ASP A 125 18.59 7.81 9.95
C ASP A 125 18.58 6.55 9.08
N MET A 126 19.33 6.51 7.97
CA MET A 126 19.49 5.28 7.18
C MET A 126 20.23 4.17 7.95
N LYS A 127 20.95 4.52 9.02
CA LYS A 127 21.52 3.56 9.99
C LYS A 127 20.44 2.82 10.78
N LEU A 128 19.17 3.21 10.69
CA LEU A 128 18.08 2.50 11.34
C LEU A 128 17.62 1.28 10.53
N LEU A 129 17.97 1.21 9.24
CA LEU A 129 17.60 0.08 8.35
C LEU A 129 18.73 -0.96 8.19
N ARG A 130 19.89 -0.74 8.84
CA ARG A 130 21.06 -1.64 8.82
C ARG A 130 21.72 -1.63 10.20
N GLU A 131 22.09 -2.80 10.70
CA GLU A 131 23.27 -2.92 11.58
C GLU A 131 24.56 -2.98 10.75
#